data_AF-A0A813JQP9-F1
#
_entry.id   AF-A0A813JQP9-F1
#
_cell.length_a   1.000
_cell.length_b   1.000
_cell.length_c   1.000
_cell.angle_alpha   90.00
_cell.angle_beta   90.00
_cell.angle_gamma   90.00
#
_symmetry.space_group_name_H-M   'P 1'
#
loop_
_entity.id
_entity.type
_entity.pdbx_description
1 polymer ?
#
loop_
_entity_poly.entity_id
_entity_poly.type
_entity_poly.pdbx_seq_one_letter_code
_entity_poly.pdbx_strand_id
1 'polypeptide(L)'
;MWNAENEARYIMQCCTAMVRNNIRSLECKQEVAALYDKKLCHDLKSTVWSDPGCRSWYKNGAEGKPVTNCPYSLEDYWESACALNLDDYDCVRA
;
A
#
# COMPACT_ATOMS: atom_id res chain seq x y z
N MET A 1 -13.81 3.94 10.04
CA MET A 1 -12.46 3.43 10.36
C MET A 1 -11.53 4.06 9.38
N TRP A 2 -10.53 4.81 9.86
CA TRP A 2 -9.70 5.70 9.05
C TRP A 2 -8.49 4.95 8.44
N ASN A 3 -7.92 5.43 7.33
CA ASN A 3 -6.78 4.77 6.66
C ASN A 3 -5.62 4.46 7.62
N ALA A 4 -5.30 5.39 8.52
CA ALA A 4 -4.26 5.20 9.54
C ALA A 4 -4.60 4.07 10.53
N GLU A 5 -5.87 3.88 10.88
CA GLU A 5 -6.30 2.78 11.76
C GLU A 5 -6.20 1.42 11.05
N ASN A 6 -6.52 1.38 9.76
CA ASN A 6 -6.35 0.17 8.93
C ASN A 6 -4.87 -0.23 8.84
N GLU A 7 -3.99 0.75 8.57
CA GLU A 7 -2.53 0.54 8.49
C GLU A 7 -1.96 0.07 9.83
N ALA A 8 -2.32 0.74 10.93
CA ALA A 8 -1.90 0.34 12.27
C ALA A 8 -2.35 -1.09 12.61
N ARG A 9 -3.59 -1.45 12.27
CA ARG A 9 -4.11 -2.81 12.46
C ARG A 9 -3.32 -3.83 11.65
N TYR A 10 -3.01 -3.55 10.38
CA TYR A 10 -2.25 -4.46 9.54
C TYR A 10 -0.82 -4.66 10.07
N ILE A 11 -0.14 -3.58 10.49
CA ILE A 11 1.18 -3.65 11.15
C ILE A 11 1.11 -4.53 12.42
N MET A 12 0.06 -4.40 13.22
CA MET A 12 -0.13 -5.25 14.40
C MET A 12 -0.32 -6.73 14.05
N GLN A 13 -0.94 -7.05 12.91
CA GLN A 13 -1.01 -8.43 12.41
C GLN A 13 0.39 -8.94 12.04
N CYS A 14 1.21 -8.14 11.36
CA CYS A 14 2.60 -8.47 11.04
C CYS A 14 3.41 -8.77 12.31
N CYS A 15 3.40 -7.86 13.29
CA CYS A 15 4.10 -8.05 14.57
C CYS A 15 3.63 -9.32 15.30
N THR A 16 2.32 -9.55 15.33
CA THR A 16 1.74 -10.75 15.97
C THR A 16 2.19 -12.03 15.26
N ALA A 17 2.20 -12.04 13.92
CA ALA A 17 2.67 -13.18 13.14
C ALA A 17 4.15 -13.43 13.36
N MET A 18 4.96 -12.38 13.48
CA MET A 18 6.40 -12.52 13.75
C MET A 18 6.66 -13.20 15.10
N VAL A 19 6.00 -12.74 16.16
CA VAL A 19 6.12 -13.32 17.51
C VAL A 19 5.62 -14.77 17.54
N ARG A 20 4.44 -15.05 16.95
CA ARG A 20 3.83 -16.39 16.99
C ARG A 20 4.61 -17.43 16.19
N ASN A 21 5.25 -17.03 15.09
CA ASN A 21 5.92 -17.95 14.16
C ASN A 21 7.45 -17.93 14.27
N ASN A 22 8.01 -17.27 15.28
CA ASN A 22 9.45 -17.09 15.48
C ASN A 22 10.16 -16.52 14.23
N ILE A 23 9.56 -15.50 13.62
CA ILE A 23 10.10 -14.81 12.44
C ILE A 23 10.98 -13.66 12.91
N ARG A 24 12.25 -13.66 12.50
CA ARG A 24 13.26 -12.64 12.79
C ARG A 24 13.14 -11.42 11.89
N SER A 25 12.81 -11.60 10.61
CA SER A 25 12.57 -10.51 9.67
C SER A 25 11.42 -10.83 8.73
N LEU A 26 10.64 -9.80 8.40
CA LEU A 26 9.49 -9.86 7.52
C LEU A 26 9.63 -8.71 6.51
N GLU A 27 10.12 -9.03 5.32
CA GLU A 27 10.40 -8.04 4.27
C GLU A 27 9.40 -8.20 3.13
N CYS A 28 8.81 -7.10 2.64
CA CYS A 28 7.87 -7.17 1.52
C CYS A 28 8.60 -7.54 0.24
N LYS A 29 8.08 -8.49 -0.51
CA LYS A 29 8.64 -8.90 -1.80
C LYS A 29 8.60 -7.74 -2.80
N GLN A 30 9.72 -7.55 -3.51
CA GLN A 30 9.86 -6.45 -4.46
C GLN A 30 8.80 -6.51 -5.58
N GLU A 31 8.45 -7.72 -6.04
CA GLU A 31 7.42 -7.94 -7.04
C GLU A 31 6.02 -7.56 -6.55
N VAL A 32 5.70 -7.81 -5.27
CA VAL A 32 4.40 -7.45 -4.68
C VAL A 32 4.28 -5.92 -4.61
N ALA A 33 5.31 -5.25 -4.11
CA ALA A 33 5.36 -3.79 -4.08
C ALA A 33 5.26 -3.18 -5.49
N ALA A 34 5.95 -3.76 -6.48
CA ALA A 34 5.90 -3.30 -7.86
C ALA A 34 4.53 -3.54 -8.53
N LEU A 35 3.85 -4.64 -8.22
CA LEU A 35 2.49 -4.91 -8.70
C LEU A 35 1.49 -3.92 -8.10
N TYR A 36 1.60 -3.63 -6.80
CA TYR A 36 0.79 -2.62 -6.14
C TYR A 36 1.02 -1.23 -6.75
N ASP A 37 2.28 -0.81 -6.95
CA ASP A 37 2.61 0.47 -7.57
C ASP A 37 2.06 0.59 -9.00
N LYS A 38 2.16 -0.48 -9.80
CA LYS A 38 1.57 -0.51 -11.15
C LYS A 38 0.06 -0.35 -11.13
N LYS A 39 -0.63 -1.04 -10.21
CA LYS A 39 -2.09 -0.92 -10.03
C LYS A 39 -2.45 0.50 -9.60
N LEU A 40 -1.80 1.02 -8.57
CA LEU A 40 -2.01 2.38 -8.07
C LEU A 40 -1.81 3.42 -9.18
N CYS A 41 -0.70 3.34 -9.92
CA CYS A 41 -0.45 4.21 -11.06
C CYS A 41 -1.50 4.08 -12.17
N HIS A 42 -2.06 2.88 -12.40
CA HIS A 42 -3.13 2.67 -13.38
C HIS A 42 -4.42 3.35 -12.93
N ASP A 43 -4.86 3.09 -11.70
CA ASP A 43 -6.13 3.59 -11.15
C ASP A 43 -6.11 5.12 -11.00
N LEU A 44 -4.95 5.70 -10.69
CA LEU A 44 -4.76 7.14 -10.64
C LEU A 44 -4.98 7.84 -12.00
N LYS A 45 -4.76 7.15 -13.13
CA LYS A 45 -4.97 7.72 -14.48
C LYS A 45 -6.41 8.12 -14.74
N SER A 46 -7.38 7.44 -14.12
CA SER A 46 -8.81 7.76 -14.23
C SER A 46 -9.28 8.86 -13.28
N THR A 47 -8.38 9.48 -12.52
CA THR A 47 -8.73 10.53 -11.55
C THR A 47 -8.30 11.91 -12.04
N VAL A 48 -8.89 12.96 -11.45
CA VAL A 48 -8.53 14.37 -11.68
C VAL A 48 -7.03 14.65 -11.45
N TRP A 49 -6.35 13.86 -10.63
CA TRP A 49 -4.92 14.02 -10.36
C TRP A 49 -4.04 13.76 -11.59
N SER A 50 -4.54 13.02 -12.58
CA SER A 50 -3.83 12.78 -13.84
C SER A 50 -4.09 13.83 -14.92
N ASP A 51 -4.95 14.81 -14.64
CA ASP A 51 -5.20 15.92 -15.56
C ASP A 51 -3.94 16.81 -15.68
N PRO A 52 -3.46 17.12 -16.90
CA PRO A 52 -2.31 18.01 -17.12
C PRO A 52 -2.49 19.44 -16.57
N GLY A 53 -3.75 19.90 -16.50
CA GLY A 53 -4.14 21.17 -15.90
C GLY A 53 -4.21 21.14 -14.37
N CYS A 54 -4.28 19.95 -13.74
CA CYS A 54 -4.25 19.82 -12.29
C CYS A 54 -2.83 20.07 -11.76
N ARG A 55 -2.62 21.23 -11.12
CA ARG A 55 -1.39 21.55 -10.39
C ARG A 55 -1.63 21.29 -8.91
N SER A 56 -0.98 20.27 -8.37
CA SER A 56 -1.13 19.86 -6.97
C SER A 56 0.23 19.53 -6.38
N TRP A 57 0.38 19.76 -5.08
CA TRP A 57 1.57 19.33 -4.31
C TRP A 57 1.74 17.80 -4.33
N TYR A 58 0.65 17.05 -4.53
CA TYR A 58 0.67 15.58 -4.62
C TYR A 58 1.21 15.04 -5.96
N LYS A 59 1.59 15.91 -6.90
CA LYS A 59 2.17 15.57 -8.19
C LYS A 59 3.63 16.04 -8.25
N ASN A 60 4.49 15.21 -8.84
CA ASN A 60 5.88 15.60 -9.13
C ASN A 60 5.96 16.53 -10.36
N GLY A 61 5.36 17.72 -10.29
CA GLY A 61 5.24 18.67 -11.41
C GLY A 61 3.97 18.49 -12.26
N ALA A 62 3.80 19.30 -13.30
CA ALA A 62 2.58 19.32 -14.14
C ALA A 62 2.30 17.97 -14.84
N GLU A 63 3.36 17.28 -15.26
CA GLU A 63 3.35 15.96 -15.91
C GLU A 63 3.75 14.82 -14.96
N GLY A 64 3.98 15.16 -13.68
CA GLY A 64 4.47 14.19 -12.70
C GLY A 64 3.42 13.16 -12.34
N LYS A 65 3.87 11.93 -12.10
CA LYS A 65 3.04 10.89 -11.50
C LYS A 65 2.47 11.40 -10.15
N PRO A 66 1.17 11.25 -9.90
CA PRO A 66 0.63 11.37 -8.55
C PRO A 66 1.21 10.24 -7.70
N VAL A 67 1.90 10.57 -6.62
CA VAL A 67 2.68 9.58 -5.82
C VAL A 67 2.15 9.38 -4.41
N THR A 68 1.23 10.24 -3.95
CA THR A 68 0.87 10.31 -2.52
C THR A 68 -0.60 10.00 -2.24
N ASN A 69 -1.49 10.19 -3.22
CA ASN A 69 -2.93 10.04 -2.96
C ASN A 69 -3.39 8.59 -3.20
N CYS A 70 -4.17 8.07 -2.25
CA CYS A 70 -4.89 6.82 -2.41
C CYS A 70 -6.18 7.09 -3.23
N PRO A 71 -6.37 6.47 -4.41
CA PRO A 71 -7.58 6.67 -5.21
C PRO A 71 -8.79 5.86 -4.71
N TYR A 72 -8.58 4.99 -3.72
CA TYR A 72 -9.57 4.02 -3.27
C TYR A 72 -10.52 4.57 -2.19
N SER A 73 -11.73 4.02 -2.12
CA SER A 73 -12.59 4.23 -0.97
C SER A 73 -11.99 3.57 0.29
N LEU A 74 -12.47 3.95 1.47
CA LEU A 74 -12.02 3.31 2.71
C LEU A 74 -12.41 1.83 2.77
N GLU A 75 -13.51 1.44 2.12
CA GLU A 75 -13.96 0.06 2.04
C GLU A 75 -13.03 -0.78 1.17
N ASP A 76 -12.71 -0.30 -0.04
CA ASP A 76 -11.76 -0.97 -0.94
C ASP A 76 -10.37 -1.12 -0.29
N TYR A 77 -9.91 -0.05 0.38
CA TYR A 77 -8.62 -0.07 1.08
C TYR A 77 -8.64 -1.06 2.25
N TRP A 78 -9.73 -1.08 3.01
CA TRP A 78 -9.93 -2.07 4.07
C TRP A 78 -9.88 -3.48 3.51
N GLU A 79 -10.64 -3.81 2.47
CA GLU A 79 -10.65 -5.15 1.89
C GLU A 79 -9.24 -5.59 1.47
N SER A 80 -8.46 -4.69 0.89
CA SER A 80 -7.08 -4.96 0.48
C SER A 80 -6.10 -5.21 1.63
N ALA A 81 -6.34 -4.59 2.79
CA ALA A 81 -5.42 -4.60 3.94
C ALA A 81 -6.04 -5.22 5.21
N CYS A 82 -7.19 -5.90 5.10
CA CYS A 82 -7.88 -6.41 6.28
C CYS A 82 -7.18 -7.64 6.87
N ALA A 83 -6.52 -8.45 6.05
CA ALA A 83 -5.87 -9.69 6.46
C ALA A 83 -4.42 -9.73 5.96
N LEU A 84 -3.49 -10.04 6.87
CA LEU A 84 -2.10 -10.30 6.53
C LEU A 84 -1.98 -11.55 5.63
N ASN A 85 -1.32 -11.39 4.48
CA ASN A 85 -0.89 -12.49 3.63
C ASN A 85 0.63 -12.69 3.77
N LEU A 86 1.06 -13.76 4.43
CA LEU A 86 2.50 -14.04 4.61
C LEU A 86 3.21 -14.42 3.31
N ASP A 87 2.48 -14.86 2.29
CA ASP A 87 3.07 -15.21 1.00
C ASP A 87 3.60 -13.98 0.24
N ASP A 88 3.19 -12.78 0.64
CA ASP A 88 3.67 -11.51 0.09
C ASP A 88 5.04 -11.07 0.66
N TYR A 89 5.57 -11.82 1.64
CA TYR A 89 6.77 -11.45 2.38
C TYR A 89 7.86 -12.52 2.33
N ASP A 90 9.10 -12.07 2.31
CA ASP A 90 10.26 -12.89 2.61
C ASP A 90 10.45 -12.97 4.13
N CYS A 91 10.20 -14.16 4.68
CA CYS A 91 10.28 -14.43 6.11
C CYS A 91 11.59 -15.15 6.46
N VAL A 92 12.42 -14.55 7.32
CA VAL A 92 13.58 -15.24 7.91
C VAL A 92 13.21 -15.69 9.30
N ARG A 93 13.35 -16.99 9.61
CA ARG A 93 13.12 -17.54 10.95
C ARG A 93 14.35 -17.38 11.84
N ALA A 94 14.11 -17.23 13.14
CA ALA A 94 15.16 -17.26 14.17
C ALA A 94 15.55 -18.69 14.54
#